data_AF-A0A956VSU9-F1
#
_entry.id   AF-A0A956VSU9-F1
#
_cell.length_a   1.000
_cell.length_b   1.000
_cell.length_c   1.000
_cell.angle_alpha   90.00
_cell.angle_beta   90.00
_cell.angle_gamma   90.00
#
_symmetry.space_group_name_H-M   'P 1'
#
loop_
_entity.id
_entity.type
_entity.pdbx_description
1 polymer ?
#
loop_
_entity_poly.entity_id
_entity_poly.type
_entity_poly.pdbx_seq_one_letter_code
_entity_poly.pdbx_strand_id
1 'polypeptide(L)'
;YISVTSDRAKWKNAMRNPNVALLVPDGRRQLIAYGTAEGITDPDERDRWSIWLREQRGAEVPADRAAFRAELDAANRVILKITPERAFKND
;
A
#
# COMPACT_ATOMS: atom_id res chain seq x y z
N TYR A 1 1.88 -3.99 2.10
CA TYR A 1 1.10 -2.75 2.23
C TYR A 1 1.55 -1.72 1.21
N ILE A 2 0.63 -0.97 0.62
CA ILE A 2 0.92 0.07 -0.37
C ILE A 2 0.04 1.28 -0.08
N SER A 3 0.62 2.47 0.09
CA SER A 3 -0.15 3.72 0.19
C SER A 3 -0.65 4.14 -1.20
N VAL A 4 -1.96 4.31 -1.33
CA VAL A 4 -2.63 4.75 -2.56
C VAL A 4 -3.64 5.85 -2.23
N THR A 5 -4.30 6.41 -3.24
CA THR A 5 -5.45 7.31 -3.04
C THR A 5 -6.73 6.61 -3.50
N SER A 6 -7.82 6.80 -2.75
CA SER A 6 -9.08 6.04 -2.93
C SER A 6 -9.84 6.42 -4.21
N ASP A 7 -9.55 7.58 -4.78
CA ASP A 7 -10.16 8.08 -6.01
C ASP A 7 -9.64 7.39 -7.29
N ARG A 8 -8.46 6.75 -7.22
CA ARG A 8 -7.77 6.19 -8.39
C ARG A 8 -8.32 4.84 -8.81
N ALA A 9 -8.21 4.58 -10.11
CA ALA A 9 -8.64 3.32 -10.74
C ALA A 9 -8.05 2.08 -10.07
N LYS A 10 -6.78 2.10 -9.66
CA LYS A 10 -6.13 0.94 -9.00
C LYS A 10 -6.82 0.55 -7.69
N TRP A 11 -7.28 1.52 -6.89
CA TRP A 11 -8.04 1.27 -5.67
C TRP A 11 -9.43 0.71 -6.03
N LYS A 12 -10.17 1.42 -6.88
CA LYS A 12 -11.52 1.03 -7.30
C LYS A 12 -11.56 -0.39 -7.88
N ASN A 13 -10.57 -0.74 -8.70
CA ASN A 13 -10.45 -2.06 -9.30
C ASN A 13 -10.16 -3.14 -8.26
N ALA A 14 -9.21 -2.90 -7.35
CA ALA A 14 -8.89 -3.86 -6.28
C ALA A 14 -10.06 -4.07 -5.30
N MET A 15 -10.85 -3.02 -5.02
CA MET A 15 -12.04 -3.15 -4.17
C MET A 15 -13.18 -3.90 -4.87
N ARG A 16 -13.28 -3.79 -6.20
CA ARG A 16 -14.30 -4.51 -7.00
C ARG A 16 -13.93 -5.97 -7.24
N ASN A 17 -12.67 -6.24 -7.54
CA ASN A 17 -12.13 -7.58 -7.72
C ASN A 17 -10.80 -7.67 -6.96
N PRO A 18 -10.76 -8.34 -5.80
CA PRO A 18 -9.61 -8.34 -4.92
C PRO A 18 -8.45 -9.18 -5.44
N ASN A 19 -8.62 -9.96 -6.51
CA ASN A 19 -7.54 -10.76 -7.08
C ASN A 19 -6.49 -9.85 -7.74
N VAL A 20 -5.28 -9.86 -7.19
CA VAL A 20 -4.17 -8.99 -7.63
C VAL A 20 -2.88 -9.78 -7.85
N ALA A 21 -2.00 -9.18 -8.65
CA ALA A 21 -0.60 -9.59 -8.77
C ALA A 21 0.30 -8.39 -8.45
N LEU A 22 1.35 -8.63 -7.67
CA LEU A 22 2.41 -7.66 -7.38
C LEU A 22 3.72 -8.19 -7.95
N LEU A 23 4.34 -7.41 -8.84
CA LEU A 23 5.65 -7.70 -9.41
C LEU A 23 6.70 -6.80 -8.76
N VAL A 24 7.76 -7.40 -8.24
CA VAL A 24 8.92 -6.73 -7.66
C VAL A 24 10.15 -7.07 -8.51
N PRO A 25 10.66 -6.14 -9.33
CA PRO A 25 11.84 -6.37 -10.14
C PRO A 25 13.13 -6.07 -9.36
N ASP A 26 14.19 -6.80 -9.69
CA ASP A 26 15.59 -6.59 -9.25
C ASP A 26 16.55 -6.91 -10.42
N GLY A 27 16.80 -5.90 -11.25
CA GLY A 27 17.58 -6.05 -12.47
C GLY A 27 16.91 -7.01 -13.46
N ARG A 28 17.55 -8.16 -13.73
CA ARG A 28 16.99 -9.24 -14.57
C ARG A 28 16.18 -10.27 -13.77
N ARG A 29 16.21 -10.18 -12.45
CA ARG A 29 15.42 -11.02 -11.54
C ARG A 29 14.10 -10.32 -11.23
N GLN A 30 13.07 -11.10 -10.94
CA GLN A 30 11.75 -10.61 -10.58
C GLN A 30 11.06 -11.64 -9.69
N LEU A 31 10.29 -11.11 -8.73
CA LEU A 31 9.33 -11.85 -7.93
C LEU A 31 7.93 -11.40 -8.35
N ILE A 32 7.06 -12.34 -8.69
CA ILE A 32 5.62 -12.08 -8.86
C ILE A 32 4.85 -12.80 -7.77
N ALA A 33 4.06 -12.04 -7.00
CA ALA A 33 3.18 -12.55 -5.96
C ALA A 33 1.73 -12.36 -6.38
N TYR A 34 0.97 -13.45 -6.43
CA TYR A 34 -0.49 -13.45 -6.61
C TYR A 34 -1.16 -13.57 -5.24
N GLY A 35 -2.31 -12.92 -5.10
CA GLY A 35 -3.13 -13.04 -3.90
C GLY A 35 -4.31 -12.11 -3.92
N THR A 36 -4.77 -11.75 -2.74
CA THR A 36 -5.95 -10.90 -2.54
C THR A 36 -5.59 -9.54 -1.95
N ALA A 37 -6.36 -8.52 -2.32
CA ALA A 37 -6.20 -7.15 -1.83
C ALA A 37 -7.37 -6.75 -0.92
N GLU A 38 -7.04 -6.05 0.16
CA GLU A 38 -7.98 -5.48 1.12
C GLU A 38 -7.68 -3.99 1.29
N GLY A 39 -8.73 -3.20 1.48
CA GLY A 39 -8.63 -1.76 1.66
C GLY A 39 -8.71 -1.37 3.14
N ILE A 40 -7.68 -0.71 3.65
CA ILE A 40 -7.67 -0.13 4.99
C ILE A 40 -8.01 1.35 4.87
N THR A 41 -9.19 1.71 5.37
CA THR A 41 -9.73 3.08 5.36
C THR A 41 -9.86 3.68 6.77
N ASP A 42 -9.75 2.85 7.81
CA ASP A 42 -9.71 3.34 9.19
C ASP A 42 -8.54 4.32 9.37
N PRO A 43 -8.77 5.55 9.87
CA PRO A 43 -7.72 6.56 10.00
C PRO A 43 -6.54 6.11 10.88
N ASP A 44 -6.80 5.44 12.00
CA ASP A 44 -5.74 5.04 12.94
C ASP A 44 -4.86 3.94 12.35
N GLU A 45 -5.46 2.96 11.68
CA GLU A 45 -4.72 1.90 11.00
C GLU A 45 -3.97 2.42 9.76
N ARG A 46 -4.61 3.28 8.96
CA ARG A 46 -4.00 3.90 7.78
C ARG A 46 -2.78 4.76 8.13
N ASP A 47 -2.86 5.54 9.21
CA ASP A 47 -1.75 6.38 9.66
C ASP A 47 -0.58 5.52 10.13
N ARG A 48 -0.86 4.48 10.93
CA ARG A 48 0.15 3.52 11.42
C ARG A 48 0.94 2.91 10.26
N TRP A 49 0.26 2.40 9.24
CA TRP A 49 0.91 1.81 8.07
C TRP A 49 1.60 2.86 7.19
N SER A 50 1.07 4.09 7.11
CA SER A 50 1.71 5.18 6.38
C SER A 50 3.05 5.60 7.01
N ILE A 51 3.11 5.62 8.34
CA ILE A 51 4.34 5.87 9.11
C ILE A 51 5.34 4.74 8.88
N TRP A 52 4.91 3.49 9.09
CA TRP A 52 5.77 2.33 8.89
C TRP A 52 6.35 2.28 7.46
N LEU A 53 5.54 2.57 6.43
CA LEU A 53 5.99 2.62 5.04
C LEU A 53 7.04 3.72 4.78
N ARG A 54 6.99 4.85 5.49
CA ARG A 54 8.01 5.90 5.41
C ARG A 54 9.31 5.44 6.05
N GLU A 55 9.24 4.84 7.24
CA GLU A 55 10.39 4.28 7.95
C GLU A 55 11.15 3.26 7.09
N GLN A 56 10.43 2.31 6.48
CA GLN A 56 11.01 1.30 5.60
C GLN A 56 11.69 1.89 4.35
N ARG A 57 11.34 3.11 3.96
CA ARG A 57 11.92 3.81 2.80
C ARG A 57 13.00 4.82 3.20
N GLY A 58 13.34 4.91 4.49
CA GLY A 58 14.26 5.92 5.00
C GLY A 58 13.73 7.36 4.82
N ALA A 59 12.42 7.52 4.66
CA ALA A 59 11.78 8.83 4.55
C ALA A 59 11.51 9.40 5.95
N GLU A 60 11.54 10.73 6.07
CA GLU A 60 11.21 11.41 7.31
C GLU A 60 9.79 11.07 7.78
N VAL A 61 9.70 10.77 9.09
CA VAL A 61 8.46 10.49 9.79
C VAL A 61 8.01 11.79 10.47
N PRO A 62 6.85 12.36 10.09
CA PRO A 62 6.40 13.63 10.66
C PRO A 62 6.21 13.54 12.17
N ALA A 63 6.81 14.48 12.92
CA ALA A 63 6.69 14.56 14.37
C ALA A 63 5.27 14.98 14.80
N ASP A 64 4.66 15.92 14.06
CA ASP A 64 3.26 16.30 14.25
C ASP A 64 2.33 15.28 13.57
N ARG A 65 1.74 14.40 14.39
CA ARG A 65 0.81 13.36 13.92
C ARG A 65 -0.53 13.92 13.45
N ALA A 66 -0.99 15.02 14.04
CA ALA A 66 -2.27 15.61 13.69
C ALA A 66 -2.20 16.30 12.33
N ALA A 67 -1.14 17.07 12.09
CA ALA A 67 -0.87 17.67 10.77
C ALA A 67 -0.73 16.58 9.69
N PHE A 68 0.03 15.51 10.00
CA PHE A 68 0.20 14.40 9.07
C PHE A 68 -1.11 13.69 8.72
N ARG A 69 -1.98 13.42 9.72
CA ARG A 69 -3.32 12.87 9.47
C ARG A 69 -4.12 13.77 8.53
N ALA A 70 -4.13 15.07 8.79
CA ALA A 70 -4.86 16.02 7.96
C ALA A 70 -4.35 16.03 6.50
N GLU A 71 -3.04 15.91 6.27
CA GLU A 71 -2.47 15.74 4.93
C GLU A 71 -2.94 14.45 4.26
N LEU A 72 -2.95 13.33 4.99
CA LEU A 72 -3.42 12.04 4.47
C LEU A 72 -4.91 12.11 4.12
N ASP A 73 -5.73 12.74 4.95
CA ASP A 73 -7.17 12.95 4.71
C ASP A 73 -7.41 13.83 3.47
N ALA A 74 -6.75 14.99 3.40
CA ALA A 74 -6.86 15.90 2.27
C ALA A 74 -6.46 15.24 0.94
N ALA A 75 -5.48 14.34 0.97
CA ALA A 75 -5.02 13.59 -0.19
C ALA A 75 -5.84 12.31 -0.46
N ASN A 76 -6.91 12.04 0.29
CA ASN A 76 -7.72 10.81 0.19
C ASN A 76 -6.87 9.53 0.28
N ARG A 77 -5.86 9.53 1.16
CA ARG A 77 -4.91 8.43 1.31
C ARG A 77 -5.54 7.26 2.04
N VAL A 78 -5.33 6.08 1.48
CA VAL A 78 -5.76 4.79 2.01
C VAL A 78 -4.63 3.77 1.84
N ILE A 79 -4.71 2.65 2.54
CA ILE A 79 -3.72 1.58 2.44
C ILE A 79 -4.32 0.38 1.73
N LEU A 80 -3.62 -0.08 0.68
CA LEU A 80 -3.89 -1.36 0.05
C LEU A 80 -3.03 -2.43 0.74
N LYS A 81 -3.68 -3.33 1.48
CA LYS A 81 -3.06 -4.54 2.02
C LYS A 81 -3.14 -5.63 0.95
N ILE A 82 -2.03 -6.28 0.66
CA ILE A 82 -1.98 -7.42 -0.24
C ILE A 82 -1.55 -8.62 0.60
N THR A 83 -2.35 -9.68 0.57
CA THR A 83 -2.07 -10.96 1.23
C THR A 83 -1.63 -11.95 0.15
N PRO A 84 -0.32 -12.27 0.05
CA PRO A 84 0.17 -13.21 -0.96
C PRO A 84 -0.33 -14.63 -0.69
N GLU A 85 -0.74 -15.32 -1.75
CA GLU A 85 -1.17 -16.72 -1.71
C GLU A 85 -0.20 -17.62 -2.49
N ARG A 86 0.36 -17.10 -3.57
CA ARG A 86 1.33 -17.79 -4.42
C ARG A 86 2.40 -16.83 -4.91
N ALA A 87 3.64 -17.28 -4.97
CA ALA A 87 4.74 -16.48 -5.49
C ALA A 87 5.63 -17.28 -6.44
N PHE A 88 6.11 -16.62 -7.49
CA PHE A 88 7.04 -17.17 -8.46
C PHE A 88 8.20 -16.20 -8.64
N LYS A 89 9.40 -16.74 -8.81
CA LYS A 89 10.59 -15.95 -9.15
C LYS A 89 11.26 -16.52 -10.39
N ASN A 90 11.98 -15.67 -11.11
CA ASN A 90 13.07 -16.15 -11.98
C ASN A 90 14.41 -15.98 -11.26
N ASP A 91 15.36 -16.82 -11.63
CA ASP A 91 16.74 -16.75 -11.17
C ASP A 91 17.60 -15.87 -12.08
#